data_AF-A0A2M6XXX4-F1
#
_entry.id   AF-A0A2M6XXX4-F1
#
_cell.length_a   1.000
_cell.length_b   1.000
_cell.length_c   1.000
_cell.angle_alpha   90.00
_cell.angle_beta   90.00
_cell.angle_gamma   90.00
#
_symmetry.space_group_name_H-M   'P 1'
#
loop_
_entity.id
_entity.type
_entity.pdbx_description
1 polymer ?
#
loop_
_entity_poly.entity_id
_entity_poly.type
_entity_poly.pdbx_seq_one_letter_code
_entity_poly.pdbx_strand_id
1 'polypeptide(L)'
;GKKLHEVFAEFDETPVASASVAQVHFARLPDGREVAVKILRPGIAPTIAHDVALLGVCAGLIERWWEDGKRLRPKEVVAEFEKYLHDELDLMREASCASQLRRNFADARLLLVPEVYWDWCSEQIMVMERMHGIPVSQISALRAAGIDISKLARDGVEIFYTQVFRDGFFHADMHPGNILVAPDGRYVALDFGIMGTLTETDKNYLAHNFIAFFNRDYKRVAELHIESGWAPADTRVDEFEAAIRSVCEPIFDKPLKEVSFGRILLKLFQTSRRFGIRIQPQLVLLQKTLLNIEGLGLQLDPELDLWKTAKPWLERWMSEQIGWRGFIKGLRREAPRFATLLPQLPRLLHQRLQSEPHEQLEPLLRTMLAQQKQRNLWLSVIALLLAATLILAAYIHFI
;
A
#
# COMPACT_ATOMS: atom_id res chain seq x y z
N GLY A 1 25.89 19.58 17.69
CA GLY A 1 26.58 20.71 18.35
C GLY A 1 28.10 20.64 18.34
N LYS A 2 28.73 19.87 17.43
CA LYS A 2 30.19 19.95 17.17
C LYS A 2 30.45 20.95 16.03
N LYS A 3 31.67 21.47 15.90
CA LYS A 3 32.02 22.35 14.78
C LYS A 3 32.21 21.52 13.50
N LEU A 4 31.90 22.10 12.35
CA LEU A 4 31.93 21.41 11.04
C LEU A 4 33.28 20.72 10.76
N HIS A 5 34.39 21.42 11.02
CA HIS A 5 35.76 20.92 10.81
C HIS A 5 36.21 19.85 11.82
N GLU A 6 35.47 19.66 12.92
CA GLU A 6 35.73 18.56 13.87
C GLU A 6 35.06 17.26 13.41
N VAL A 7 34.10 17.36 12.47
CA VAL A 7 33.26 16.24 12.01
C VAL A 7 33.66 15.81 10.60
N PHE A 8 33.96 16.76 9.72
CA PHE A 8 34.32 16.52 8.33
C PHE A 8 35.74 17.03 8.05
N ALA A 9 36.51 16.26 7.27
CA ALA A 9 37.80 16.70 6.74
C ALA A 9 37.63 17.83 5.73
N GLU A 10 36.58 17.74 4.90
CA GLU A 10 36.20 18.78 3.95
C GLU A 10 34.67 18.84 3.86
N PHE A 11 34.12 20.03 3.62
CA PHE A 11 32.68 20.23 3.46
C PHE A 11 32.45 21.38 2.48
N ASP A 12 31.65 21.14 1.45
CA ASP A 12 31.23 22.16 0.50
C ASP A 12 30.04 22.93 1.06
N GLU A 13 30.25 24.20 1.41
CA GLU A 13 29.20 25.08 1.91
C GLU A 13 28.14 25.39 0.84
N THR A 14 28.45 25.18 -0.44
CA THR A 14 27.48 25.34 -1.53
C THR A 14 26.64 24.07 -1.64
N PRO A 15 25.30 24.16 -1.50
CA PRO A 15 24.45 22.99 -1.66
C PRO A 15 24.46 22.53 -3.12
N VAL A 16 24.68 21.23 -3.34
CA VAL A 16 24.64 20.64 -4.69
C VAL A 16 23.20 20.46 -5.18
N ALA A 17 22.27 20.23 -4.25
CA ALA A 17 20.87 20.04 -4.53
C ALA A 17 20.01 20.61 -3.41
N SER A 18 18.81 21.05 -3.79
CA SER A 18 17.83 21.61 -2.87
C SER A 18 16.51 20.88 -3.07
N ALA A 19 16.13 20.07 -2.09
CA ALA A 19 14.84 19.40 -2.05
C ALA A 19 13.79 20.30 -1.35
N SER A 20 12.57 19.80 -1.19
CA SER A 20 11.44 20.50 -0.55
C SER A 20 11.80 21.06 0.84
N VAL A 21 12.26 20.19 1.74
CA VAL A 21 12.53 20.51 3.14
C VAL A 21 14.01 20.48 3.53
N ALA A 22 14.87 19.94 2.66
CA ALA A 22 16.28 19.70 2.93
C ALA A 22 17.22 20.21 1.82
N GLN A 23 18.49 20.40 2.18
CA GLN A 23 19.59 20.74 1.29
C GLN A 23 20.63 19.61 1.34
N VAL A 24 21.31 19.36 0.23
CA VAL A 24 22.36 18.33 0.16
C VAL A 24 23.70 19.00 -0.14
N HIS A 25 24.68 18.68 0.68
CA HIS A 25 26.06 19.16 0.58
C HIS A 25 26.99 17.97 0.34
N PHE A 26 28.09 18.19 -0.39
CA PHE A 26 29.15 17.19 -0.47
C PHE A 26 30.19 17.44 0.61
N ALA A 27 30.70 16.36 1.18
CA ALA A 27 31.71 16.42 2.21
C ALA A 27 32.63 15.20 2.14
N ARG A 28 33.67 15.22 2.96
CA ARG A 28 34.62 14.13 3.15
C ARG A 28 34.74 13.82 4.62
N LEU A 29 34.59 12.55 4.99
CA LEU A 29 34.80 12.09 6.35
C LEU A 29 36.30 12.08 6.70
N PRO A 30 36.67 12.06 8.00
CA PRO A 30 38.07 12.05 8.43
C PRO A 30 38.89 10.85 7.94
N ASP A 31 38.23 9.74 7.61
CA ASP A 31 38.84 8.55 7.02
C ASP A 31 38.99 8.59 5.50
N GLY A 32 38.61 9.72 4.87
CA GLY A 32 38.74 9.96 3.44
C GLY A 32 37.53 9.57 2.60
N ARG A 33 36.48 8.97 3.18
CA ARG A 33 35.25 8.61 2.43
C ARG A 33 34.52 9.86 1.96
N GLU A 34 34.10 9.87 0.69
CA GLU A 34 33.23 10.91 0.14
C GLU A 34 31.77 10.68 0.54
N VAL A 35 31.10 11.72 1.01
CA VAL A 35 29.74 11.65 1.53
C VAL A 35 28.84 12.76 1.00
N ALA A 36 27.56 12.45 0.91
CA ALA A 36 26.48 13.42 0.75
C ALA A 36 25.83 13.66 2.12
N VAL A 37 25.74 14.92 2.52
CA VAL A 37 25.17 15.37 3.79
C VAL A 37 23.85 16.07 3.50
N LYS A 38 22.73 15.42 3.81
CA LYS A 38 21.38 15.99 3.72
C LYS A 38 21.05 16.68 5.04
N ILE A 39 20.70 17.96 4.99
CA ILE A 39 20.44 18.81 6.16
C ILE A 39 19.07 19.46 6.00
N LEU A 40 18.24 19.41 7.03
CA LEU A 40 16.97 20.15 7.02
C LEU A 40 17.22 21.65 6.95
N ARG A 41 16.40 22.36 6.15
CA ARG A 41 16.50 23.81 6.03
C ARG A 41 16.26 24.47 7.40
N PRO A 42 17.12 25.41 7.83
CA PRO A 42 16.91 26.12 9.08
C PRO A 42 15.53 26.80 9.12
N GLY A 43 14.77 26.60 10.19
CA GLY A 43 13.46 27.24 10.37
C GLY A 43 12.31 26.66 9.53
N ILE A 44 12.50 25.52 8.86
CA ILE A 44 11.43 24.92 8.04
C ILE A 44 10.27 24.36 8.89
N ALA A 45 10.56 23.76 10.05
CA ALA A 45 9.55 23.19 10.93
C ALA A 45 8.49 24.20 11.42
N PRO A 46 8.86 25.39 11.97
CA PRO A 46 7.86 26.39 12.36
C PRO A 46 7.11 26.98 11.16
N THR A 47 7.77 27.07 9.99
CA THR A 47 7.11 27.54 8.75
C THR A 47 6.02 26.56 8.32
N ILE A 48 6.34 25.26 8.29
CA ILE A 48 5.37 24.19 7.99
C ILE A 48 4.20 24.19 8.98
N ALA A 49 4.48 24.31 10.29
CA ALA A 49 3.43 24.34 11.30
C ALA A 49 2.45 25.51 11.08
N HIS A 50 2.95 26.68 10.70
CA HIS A 50 2.12 27.84 10.39
C HIS A 50 1.27 27.62 9.12
N ASP A 51 1.86 27.07 8.07
CA ASP A 51 1.16 26.80 6.81
C ASP A 51 0.06 25.75 6.98
N VAL A 52 0.32 24.69 7.74
CA VAL A 52 -0.68 23.68 8.11
C VAL A 52 -1.81 24.30 8.92
N ALA A 53 -1.52 25.17 9.88
CA ALA A 53 -2.54 25.86 10.66
C ALA A 53 -3.46 26.72 9.76
N LEU A 54 -2.87 27.44 8.79
CA LEU A 54 -3.62 28.22 7.81
C LEU A 54 -4.51 27.33 6.93
N LEU A 55 -3.98 26.20 6.44
CA LEU A 55 -4.76 25.21 5.69
C LEU A 55 -5.92 24.65 6.52
N GLY A 56 -5.71 24.42 7.82
CA GLY A 56 -6.76 23.98 8.75
C GLY A 56 -7.91 24.99 8.86
N VAL A 57 -7.59 26.29 8.94
CA VAL A 57 -8.59 27.37 8.94
C VAL A 57 -9.36 27.39 7.61
N CYS A 58 -8.67 27.32 6.48
CA CYS A 58 -9.27 27.27 5.15
C CYS A 58 -10.19 26.05 4.98
N ALA A 59 -9.76 24.87 5.42
CA ALA A 59 -10.57 23.66 5.41
C ALA A 59 -11.85 23.82 6.25
N GLY A 60 -11.75 24.48 7.41
CA GLY A 60 -12.91 24.82 8.24
C GLY A 60 -13.90 25.76 7.57
N LEU A 61 -13.42 26.74 6.79
CA LEU A 61 -14.26 27.65 6.02
C LEU A 61 -14.96 26.94 4.85
N ILE A 62 -14.24 26.07 4.13
CA ILE A 62 -14.78 25.28 3.00
C ILE A 62 -15.93 24.38 3.47
N GLU A 63 -15.77 23.65 4.57
CA GLU A 63 -16.83 22.80 5.13
C GLU A 63 -18.06 23.59 5.59
N ARG A 64 -17.85 24.86 5.96
CA ARG A 64 -18.91 25.72 6.50
C ARG A 64 -19.70 26.43 5.41
N TRP A 65 -19.07 26.78 4.29
CA TRP A 65 -19.68 27.62 3.24
C TRP A 65 -20.00 26.88 1.94
N TRP A 66 -19.52 25.65 1.75
CA TRP A 66 -19.80 24.86 0.56
C TRP A 66 -20.53 23.55 0.92
N GLU A 67 -21.75 23.37 0.41
CA GLU A 67 -22.57 22.17 0.66
C GLU A 67 -21.89 20.87 0.20
N ASP A 68 -21.14 20.89 -0.92
CA ASP A 68 -20.34 19.75 -1.37
C ASP A 68 -18.99 19.62 -0.62
N GLY A 69 -18.58 20.63 0.16
CA GLY A 69 -17.31 20.66 0.89
C GLY A 69 -17.19 19.57 1.97
N LYS A 70 -18.32 19.15 2.57
CA LYS A 70 -18.34 18.06 3.56
C LYS A 70 -17.98 16.69 2.98
N ARG A 71 -18.23 16.48 1.68
CA ARG A 71 -17.92 15.20 1.00
C ARG A 71 -16.43 15.06 0.72
N LEU A 72 -15.72 16.17 0.53
CA LEU A 72 -14.28 16.19 0.30
C LEU A 72 -13.45 16.04 1.58
N ARG A 73 -14.09 16.11 2.76
CA ARG A 73 -13.46 15.97 4.09
C ARG A 73 -12.14 16.77 4.20
N PRO A 74 -12.11 18.06 3.82
CA PRO A 74 -10.88 18.82 3.68
C PRO A 74 -10.08 18.91 4.99
N LYS A 75 -10.72 18.87 6.16
CA LYS A 75 -9.99 18.79 7.44
C LYS A 75 -9.18 17.52 7.58
N GLU A 76 -9.69 16.40 7.09
CA GLU A 76 -8.97 15.12 7.15
C GLU A 76 -7.83 15.09 6.16
N VAL A 77 -8.01 15.70 4.99
CA VAL A 77 -6.93 15.92 4.02
C VAL A 77 -5.80 16.74 4.65
N VAL A 78 -6.13 17.83 5.36
CA VAL A 78 -5.13 18.65 6.05
C VAL A 78 -4.45 17.87 7.17
N ALA A 79 -5.20 17.12 8.00
CA ALA A 79 -4.63 16.32 9.07
C ALA A 79 -3.70 15.20 8.55
N GLU A 80 -4.06 14.59 7.43
CA GLU A 80 -3.22 13.61 6.75
C GLU A 80 -1.96 14.26 6.18
N PHE A 81 -2.09 15.44 5.56
CA PHE A 81 -0.97 16.21 5.03
C PHE A 81 0.00 16.69 6.12
N GLU A 82 -0.53 17.15 7.27
CA GLU A 82 0.26 17.49 8.46
C GLU A 82 1.11 16.32 8.92
N LYS A 83 0.52 15.12 9.00
CA LYS A 83 1.24 13.91 9.37
C LYS A 83 2.36 13.59 8.37
N TYR A 84 2.08 13.70 7.07
CA TYR A 84 3.10 13.49 6.04
C TYR A 84 4.26 14.49 6.13
N LEU A 85 3.97 15.79 6.30
CA LEU A 85 5.01 16.81 6.46
C LEU A 85 5.83 16.60 7.73
N HIS A 86 5.21 16.16 8.82
CA HIS A 86 5.94 15.81 10.04
C HIS A 86 6.89 14.63 9.83
N ASP A 87 6.45 13.60 9.09
CA ASP A 87 7.30 12.46 8.75
C ASP A 87 8.48 12.85 7.84
N GLU A 88 8.33 13.87 6.98
CA GLU A 88 9.43 14.44 6.16
C GLU A 88 10.46 15.24 6.97
N LEU A 89 10.11 15.68 8.18
CA LEU A 89 11.01 16.44 9.06
C LEU A 89 11.91 15.56 9.94
N ASP A 90 11.83 14.24 9.80
CA ASP A 90 12.70 13.31 10.51
C ASP A 90 13.55 12.51 9.51
N LEU A 91 14.78 12.98 9.30
CA LEU A 91 15.74 12.35 8.40
C LEU A 91 16.24 10.98 8.91
N MET A 92 15.99 10.60 10.18
CA MET A 92 16.30 9.24 10.65
C MET A 92 15.39 8.21 10.02
N ARG A 93 14.13 8.58 9.73
CA ARG A 93 13.19 7.72 9.01
C ARG A 93 13.68 7.48 7.58
N GLU A 94 14.09 8.54 6.90
CA GLU A 94 14.67 8.44 5.56
C GLU A 94 15.94 7.57 5.55
N ALA A 95 16.85 7.76 6.51
CA ALA A 95 18.05 6.96 6.69
C ALA A 95 17.74 5.46 6.91
N SER A 96 16.70 5.16 7.69
CA SER A 96 16.22 3.78 7.90
C SER A 96 15.66 3.17 6.62
N CYS A 97 14.87 3.93 5.88
CA CYS A 97 14.33 3.57 4.58
C CYS A 97 15.43 3.25 3.56
N ALA A 98 16.44 4.11 3.44
CA ALA A 98 17.60 3.90 2.58
C ALA A 98 18.33 2.60 2.94
N SER A 99 18.59 2.39 4.22
CA SER A 99 19.27 1.18 4.71
C SER A 99 18.47 -0.10 4.45
N GLN A 100 17.14 -0.05 4.57
CA GLN A 100 16.28 -1.18 4.23
C GLN A 100 16.32 -1.49 2.73
N LEU A 101 16.24 -0.46 1.87
CA LEU A 101 16.31 -0.66 0.43
C LEU A 101 17.68 -1.22 0.01
N ARG A 102 18.79 -0.72 0.59
CA ARG A 102 20.14 -1.26 0.34
C ARG A 102 20.24 -2.74 0.68
N ARG A 103 19.62 -3.19 1.79
CA ARG A 103 19.56 -4.63 2.14
C ARG A 103 18.78 -5.45 1.13
N ASN A 104 17.68 -4.93 0.60
CA ASN A 104 16.89 -5.61 -0.42
C ASN A 104 17.66 -5.78 -1.74
N PHE A 105 18.57 -4.85 -2.04
CA PHE A 105 19.43 -4.88 -3.23
C PHE A 105 20.90 -5.15 -2.90
N ALA A 106 21.16 -6.03 -1.91
CA ALA A 106 22.52 -6.34 -1.46
C ALA A 106 23.42 -6.95 -2.56
N ASP A 107 22.82 -7.54 -3.60
CA ASP A 107 23.54 -8.06 -4.76
C ASP A 107 23.94 -6.98 -5.79
N ALA A 108 23.45 -5.75 -5.61
CA ALA A 108 23.79 -4.56 -6.40
C ALA A 108 23.72 -4.76 -7.92
N ARG A 109 22.87 -5.69 -8.40
CA ARG A 109 22.80 -6.04 -9.82
C ARG A 109 22.07 -4.99 -10.66
N LEU A 110 20.97 -4.48 -10.14
CA LEU A 110 20.08 -3.55 -10.87
C LEU A 110 20.07 -2.14 -10.25
N LEU A 111 20.07 -2.06 -8.93
CA LEU A 111 19.95 -0.81 -8.17
C LEU A 111 21.09 -0.67 -7.17
N LEU A 112 21.75 0.48 -7.21
CA LEU A 112 22.70 0.96 -6.22
C LEU A 112 21.98 1.89 -5.26
N VAL A 113 22.16 1.63 -3.97
CA VAL A 113 21.60 2.44 -2.88
C VAL A 113 22.76 2.83 -1.98
N PRO A 114 22.96 4.12 -1.65
CA PRO A 114 24.09 4.58 -0.85
C PRO A 114 24.12 3.95 0.53
N GLU A 115 25.32 3.77 1.08
CA GLU A 115 25.48 3.41 2.49
C GLU A 115 25.11 4.58 3.39
N VAL A 116 24.39 4.32 4.47
CA VAL A 116 24.09 5.33 5.49
C VAL A 116 25.13 5.26 6.59
N TYR A 117 25.73 6.40 6.91
CA TYR A 117 26.72 6.53 7.98
C TYR A 117 26.03 6.95 9.28
N TRP A 118 25.52 5.96 10.01
CA TRP A 118 24.66 6.15 11.18
C TRP A 118 25.26 7.00 12.30
N ASP A 119 26.57 6.92 12.55
CA ASP A 119 27.24 7.69 13.61
C ASP A 119 27.20 9.21 13.36
N TRP A 120 26.86 9.63 12.14
CA TRP A 120 26.74 11.03 11.72
C TRP A 120 25.29 11.44 11.41
N CYS A 121 24.32 10.56 11.63
CA CYS A 121 22.90 10.83 11.39
C CYS A 121 22.19 11.34 12.66
N SER A 122 21.17 12.17 12.45
CA SER A 122 20.25 12.69 13.46
C SER A 122 18.93 13.05 12.78
N GLU A 123 17.90 13.44 13.55
CA GLU A 123 16.60 13.85 12.99
C GLU A 123 16.71 14.96 11.93
N GLN A 124 17.74 15.83 12.05
CA GLN A 124 17.93 16.99 11.16
C GLN A 124 19.03 16.82 10.12
N ILE A 125 19.85 15.76 10.23
CA ILE A 125 21.02 15.55 9.38
C ILE A 125 21.11 14.06 9.02
N MET A 126 21.19 13.74 7.73
CA MET A 126 21.48 12.40 7.24
C MET A 126 22.77 12.42 6.43
N VAL A 127 23.68 11.51 6.73
CA VAL A 127 24.97 11.37 6.03
C VAL A 127 25.01 10.02 5.33
N MET A 128 25.25 10.05 4.03
CA MET A 128 25.27 8.85 3.19
C MET A 128 26.43 8.86 2.19
N GLU A 129 26.74 7.69 1.62
CA GLU A 129 27.72 7.50 0.55
C GLU A 129 27.45 8.46 -0.60
N ARG A 130 28.50 9.16 -1.06
CA ARG A 130 28.38 10.00 -2.25
C ARG A 130 28.29 9.11 -3.47
N MET A 131 27.15 9.17 -4.15
CA MET A 131 26.94 8.44 -5.39
C MET A 131 27.32 9.27 -6.61
N HIS A 132 27.81 8.60 -7.65
CA HIS A 132 28.26 9.20 -8.90
C HIS A 132 27.49 8.61 -10.08
N GLY A 133 27.09 9.46 -11.03
CA GLY A 133 26.37 9.02 -12.21
C GLY A 133 25.79 10.17 -13.03
N ILE A 134 25.17 9.83 -14.15
CA ILE A 134 24.47 10.76 -15.03
C ILE A 134 22.99 10.76 -14.65
N PRO A 135 22.33 11.92 -14.45
CA PRO A 135 20.89 11.95 -14.17
C PRO A 135 20.09 11.21 -15.25
N VAL A 136 19.10 10.40 -14.85
CA VAL A 136 18.35 9.55 -15.80
C VAL A 136 17.58 10.37 -16.86
N SER A 137 17.27 11.62 -16.56
CA SER A 137 16.65 12.57 -17.50
C SER A 137 17.59 13.00 -18.64
N GLN A 138 18.90 12.86 -18.50
CA GLN A 138 19.89 13.31 -19.49
C GLN A 138 20.20 12.21 -20.53
N ILE A 139 19.19 11.79 -21.29
CA ILE A 139 19.30 10.66 -22.22
C ILE A 139 20.39 10.84 -23.28
N SER A 140 20.59 12.06 -23.79
CA SER A 140 21.67 12.33 -24.74
C SER A 140 23.05 12.06 -24.14
N ALA A 141 23.26 12.43 -22.87
CA ALA A 141 24.50 12.15 -22.15
C ALA A 141 24.66 10.65 -21.87
N LEU A 142 23.58 9.95 -21.51
CA LEU A 142 23.58 8.49 -21.33
C LEU A 142 23.96 7.75 -22.62
N ARG A 143 23.37 8.14 -23.76
CA ARG A 143 23.70 7.57 -25.07
C ARG A 143 25.16 7.86 -25.45
N ALA A 144 25.64 9.08 -25.21
CA ALA A 144 27.03 9.45 -25.46
C ALA A 144 28.02 8.66 -24.57
N ALA A 145 27.60 8.30 -23.35
CA ALA A 145 28.36 7.44 -22.45
C ALA A 145 28.27 5.94 -22.80
N GLY A 146 27.57 5.56 -23.89
CA GLY A 146 27.44 4.18 -24.35
C GLY A 146 26.42 3.34 -23.58
N ILE A 147 25.52 3.97 -22.81
CA ILE A 147 24.47 3.26 -22.07
C ILE A 147 23.37 2.78 -23.02
N ASP A 148 23.02 1.50 -22.94
CA ASP A 148 21.85 0.93 -23.63
C ASP A 148 20.56 1.38 -22.94
N ILE A 149 19.88 2.35 -23.55
CA ILE A 149 18.66 2.95 -23.01
C ILE A 149 17.49 1.95 -22.98
N SER A 150 17.39 1.04 -23.95
CA SER A 150 16.32 0.04 -23.97
C SER A 150 16.53 -1.01 -22.89
N LYS A 151 17.78 -1.40 -22.61
CA LYS A 151 18.10 -2.21 -21.42
C LYS A 151 17.77 -1.44 -20.14
N LEU A 152 18.19 -0.18 -20.03
CA LEU A 152 17.92 0.66 -18.86
C LEU A 152 16.41 0.78 -18.57
N ALA A 153 15.58 0.92 -19.60
CA ALA A 153 14.12 0.96 -19.44
C ALA A 153 13.56 -0.37 -18.89
N ARG A 154 14.02 -1.51 -19.40
CA ARG A 154 13.62 -2.84 -18.88
C ARG A 154 14.08 -3.05 -17.44
N ASP A 155 15.32 -2.69 -17.13
CA ASP A 155 15.88 -2.80 -15.78
C ASP A 155 15.09 -1.93 -14.79
N GLY A 156 14.64 -0.74 -15.19
CA GLY A 156 13.79 0.13 -14.37
C GLY A 156 12.43 -0.50 -14.04
N VAL A 157 11.80 -1.16 -15.03
CA VAL A 157 10.57 -1.92 -14.82
C VAL A 157 10.82 -3.07 -13.83
N GLU A 158 11.90 -3.85 -14.03
CA GLU A 158 12.26 -4.95 -13.14
C GLU A 158 12.53 -4.50 -11.70
N ILE A 159 13.20 -3.36 -11.51
CA ILE A 159 13.46 -2.75 -10.19
C ILE A 159 12.14 -2.41 -9.48
N PHE A 160 11.20 -1.78 -10.18
CA PHE A 160 9.90 -1.41 -9.62
C PHE A 160 9.12 -2.65 -9.16
N TYR A 161 8.99 -3.64 -10.03
CA TYR A 161 8.28 -4.88 -9.71
C TYR A 161 8.94 -5.65 -8.56
N THR A 162 10.27 -5.70 -8.55
CA THR A 162 11.05 -6.31 -7.47
C THR A 162 10.74 -5.66 -6.12
N GLN A 163 10.78 -4.34 -6.04
CA GLN A 163 10.46 -3.60 -4.82
C GLN A 163 9.03 -3.86 -4.34
N VAL A 164 8.05 -3.77 -5.24
CA VAL A 164 6.62 -3.88 -4.90
C VAL A 164 6.25 -5.30 -4.48
N PHE A 165 6.63 -6.32 -5.26
CA PHE A 165 6.11 -7.67 -5.06
C PHE A 165 7.07 -8.59 -4.32
N ARG A 166 8.37 -8.57 -4.63
CA ARG A 166 9.35 -9.42 -3.93
C ARG A 166 9.53 -8.90 -2.50
N ASP A 167 9.79 -7.60 -2.38
CA ASP A 167 10.14 -7.02 -1.08
C ASP A 167 8.91 -6.50 -0.33
N GLY A 168 7.92 -5.96 -1.03
CA GLY A 168 6.83 -5.22 -0.39
C GLY A 168 7.30 -3.92 0.22
N PHE A 169 8.42 -3.39 -0.26
CA PHE A 169 9.02 -2.17 0.22
C PHE A 169 9.55 -1.43 -1.00
N PHE A 170 8.93 -0.31 -1.33
CA PHE A 170 9.11 0.33 -2.62
C PHE A 170 9.26 1.84 -2.52
N HIS A 171 10.09 2.38 -3.39
CA HIS A 171 10.27 3.81 -3.55
C HIS A 171 9.08 4.39 -4.31
N ALA A 172 8.28 5.22 -3.63
CA ALA A 172 7.04 5.75 -4.16
C ALA A 172 7.23 7.04 -4.99
N ASP A 173 8.38 7.72 -4.85
CA ASP A 173 8.73 8.91 -5.64
C ASP A 173 10.01 8.75 -6.49
N MET A 174 10.04 7.75 -7.38
CA MET A 174 11.14 7.51 -8.33
C MET A 174 11.15 8.54 -9.49
N HIS A 175 11.14 9.83 -9.17
CA HIS A 175 11.24 10.90 -10.16
C HIS A 175 12.65 10.93 -10.78
N PRO A 176 12.82 11.27 -12.07
CA PRO A 176 14.12 11.51 -12.69
C PRO A 176 15.13 12.40 -11.94
N GLY A 177 14.69 13.25 -10.99
CA GLY A 177 15.60 14.05 -10.17
C GLY A 177 16.30 13.26 -9.07
N ASN A 178 15.71 12.14 -8.63
CA ASN A 178 16.19 11.31 -7.53
C ASN A 178 16.96 10.06 -8.03
N ILE A 179 17.20 9.99 -9.34
CA ILE A 179 17.77 8.82 -10.00
C ILE A 179 18.97 9.22 -10.86
N LEU A 180 20.11 8.60 -10.59
CA LEU A 180 21.26 8.60 -11.49
C LEU A 180 21.42 7.24 -12.17
N VAL A 181 22.21 7.22 -13.23
CA VAL A 181 22.69 6.03 -13.90
C VAL A 181 24.20 5.99 -13.74
N ALA A 182 24.70 4.93 -13.12
CA ALA A 182 26.12 4.69 -12.98
C ALA A 182 26.77 4.42 -14.35
N PRO A 183 28.10 4.60 -14.50
CA PRO A 183 28.79 4.38 -15.78
C PRO A 183 28.63 2.98 -16.39
N ASP A 184 28.28 1.98 -15.57
CA ASP A 184 28.02 0.60 -16.00
C ASP A 184 26.54 0.32 -16.33
N GLY A 185 25.69 1.34 -16.31
CA GLY A 185 24.28 1.26 -16.67
C GLY A 185 23.35 0.84 -15.53
N ARG A 186 23.83 0.76 -14.27
CA ARG A 186 22.97 0.49 -13.11
C ARG A 186 22.24 1.74 -12.63
N TYR A 187 21.05 1.57 -12.08
CA TYR A 187 20.31 2.65 -11.43
C TYR A 187 20.95 3.00 -10.10
N VAL A 188 20.88 4.26 -9.72
CA VAL A 188 21.32 4.80 -8.42
C VAL A 188 20.15 5.59 -7.84
N ALA A 189 19.67 5.21 -6.65
CA ALA A 189 18.67 5.99 -5.93
C ALA A 189 19.35 6.99 -4.98
N LEU A 190 18.81 8.22 -4.91
CA LEU A 190 19.36 9.29 -4.08
C LEU A 190 18.43 9.79 -2.96
N ASP A 191 17.13 9.61 -3.10
CA ASP A 191 16.12 10.06 -2.14
C ASP A 191 15.39 8.84 -1.59
N PHE A 192 15.00 8.88 -0.32
CA PHE A 192 14.26 7.81 0.34
C PHE A 192 13.15 8.36 1.25
N GLY A 193 12.78 9.63 1.08
CA GLY A 193 11.79 10.29 1.92
C GLY A 193 10.39 9.68 1.77
N ILE A 194 10.05 9.20 0.56
CA ILE A 194 8.74 8.64 0.26
C ILE A 194 8.87 7.15 -0.12
N MET A 195 8.80 6.29 0.91
CA MET A 195 8.76 4.83 0.77
C MET A 195 7.42 4.25 1.19
N GLY A 196 6.92 3.28 0.41
CA GLY A 196 5.73 2.51 0.72
C GLY A 196 6.07 1.11 1.23
N THR A 197 5.23 0.57 2.11
CA THR A 197 5.30 -0.83 2.55
C THR A 197 3.97 -1.53 2.26
N LEU A 198 4.03 -2.76 1.76
CA LEU A 198 2.88 -3.62 1.50
C LEU A 198 2.89 -4.79 2.48
N THR A 199 1.75 -5.04 3.11
CA THR A 199 1.55 -6.25 3.91
C THR A 199 1.46 -7.48 3.00
N GLU A 200 1.62 -8.68 3.55
CA GLU A 200 1.44 -9.91 2.78
C GLU A 200 0.02 -10.06 2.22
N THR A 201 -0.98 -9.52 2.93
CA THR A 201 -2.36 -9.45 2.43
C THR A 201 -2.46 -8.54 1.21
N ASP A 202 -1.83 -7.35 1.25
CA ASP A 202 -1.82 -6.42 0.12
C ASP A 202 -1.08 -6.99 -1.08
N LYS A 203 0.06 -7.65 -0.85
CA LYS A 203 0.81 -8.35 -1.90
C LYS A 203 -0.04 -9.40 -2.59
N ASN A 204 -0.74 -10.23 -1.82
CA ASN A 204 -1.62 -11.26 -2.37
C ASN A 204 -2.81 -10.64 -3.13
N TYR A 205 -3.43 -9.58 -2.60
CA TYR A 205 -4.49 -8.87 -3.31
C TYR A 205 -3.99 -8.32 -4.65
N LEU A 206 -2.89 -7.57 -4.62
CA LEU A 206 -2.29 -6.98 -5.82
C LEU A 206 -1.92 -8.07 -6.83
N ALA A 207 -1.28 -9.15 -6.39
CA ALA A 207 -0.94 -10.30 -7.23
C ALA A 207 -2.12 -10.85 -8.04
N HIS A 208 -3.20 -11.23 -7.34
CA HIS A 208 -4.39 -11.77 -7.99
C HIS A 208 -5.06 -10.75 -8.90
N ASN A 209 -5.08 -9.48 -8.48
CA ASN A 209 -5.64 -8.39 -9.25
C ASN A 209 -4.86 -8.16 -10.56
N PHE A 210 -3.53 -8.15 -10.50
CA PHE A 210 -2.68 -7.99 -11.67
C PHE A 210 -2.79 -9.19 -12.63
N ILE A 211 -2.85 -10.45 -12.18
CA ILE A 211 -3.10 -11.56 -13.11
C ILE A 211 -4.44 -11.39 -13.80
N ALA A 212 -5.50 -11.19 -13.02
CA ALA A 212 -6.85 -11.07 -13.54
C ALA A 212 -6.86 -9.98 -14.61
N PHE A 213 -6.21 -8.86 -14.32
CA PHE A 213 -5.99 -7.78 -15.26
C PHE A 213 -5.20 -8.18 -16.53
N PHE A 214 -4.05 -8.84 -16.39
CA PHE A 214 -3.22 -9.28 -17.52
C PHE A 214 -3.88 -10.35 -18.40
N ASN A 215 -4.73 -11.18 -17.82
CA ASN A 215 -5.50 -12.20 -18.54
C ASN A 215 -6.83 -11.64 -19.07
N ARG A 216 -7.06 -10.33 -18.93
CA ARG A 216 -8.31 -9.64 -19.30
C ARG A 216 -9.55 -10.23 -18.62
N ASP A 217 -9.36 -10.85 -17.46
CA ASP A 217 -10.41 -11.31 -16.55
C ASP A 217 -10.89 -10.14 -15.69
N TYR A 218 -11.59 -9.21 -16.33
CA TYR A 218 -12.13 -8.01 -15.69
C TYR A 218 -13.19 -8.34 -14.63
N LYS A 219 -13.85 -9.49 -14.76
CA LYS A 219 -14.79 -9.98 -13.75
C LYS A 219 -14.06 -10.26 -12.44
N ARG A 220 -12.96 -11.00 -12.49
CA ARG A 220 -12.17 -11.30 -11.29
C ARG A 220 -11.55 -10.04 -10.69
N VAL A 221 -11.15 -9.07 -11.52
CA VAL A 221 -10.73 -7.73 -11.04
C VAL A 221 -11.85 -7.07 -10.23
N ALA A 222 -13.08 -7.06 -10.73
CA ALA A 222 -14.23 -6.48 -10.04
C ALA A 222 -14.53 -7.18 -8.71
N GLU A 223 -14.55 -8.52 -8.70
CA GLU A 223 -14.75 -9.33 -7.50
C GLU A 223 -13.70 -9.03 -6.43
N LEU A 224 -12.41 -8.98 -6.80
CA LEU A 224 -11.32 -8.71 -5.87
C LEU A 224 -11.45 -7.33 -5.21
N HIS A 225 -11.85 -6.30 -5.96
CA HIS A 225 -12.05 -4.95 -5.41
C HIS A 225 -13.22 -4.89 -4.41
N ILE A 226 -14.24 -5.74 -4.56
CA ILE A 226 -15.35 -5.87 -3.61
C ILE A 226 -14.92 -6.70 -2.38
N GLU A 227 -14.27 -7.85 -2.60
CA GLU A 227 -13.75 -8.74 -1.55
C GLU A 227 -12.77 -8.02 -0.61
N SER A 228 -11.95 -7.12 -1.15
CA SER A 228 -10.96 -6.33 -0.41
C SER A 228 -11.53 -5.07 0.26
N GLY A 229 -12.82 -4.78 0.08
CA GLY A 229 -13.51 -3.65 0.69
C GLY A 229 -13.20 -2.28 0.07
N TRP A 230 -12.55 -2.24 -1.09
CA TRP A 230 -12.30 -1.01 -1.85
C TRP A 230 -13.56 -0.50 -2.55
N ALA A 231 -14.37 -1.42 -3.05
CA ALA A 231 -15.72 -1.15 -3.55
C ALA A 231 -16.77 -1.55 -2.49
N PRO A 232 -17.90 -0.84 -2.41
CA PRO A 232 -19.01 -1.23 -1.55
C PRO A 232 -19.49 -2.66 -1.84
N ALA A 233 -19.86 -3.41 -0.79
CA ALA A 233 -20.28 -4.82 -0.90
C ALA A 233 -21.57 -5.03 -1.71
N ASP A 234 -22.39 -3.98 -1.87
CA ASP A 234 -23.61 -3.94 -2.68
C ASP A 234 -23.36 -3.62 -4.16
N THR A 235 -22.10 -3.40 -4.56
CA THR A 235 -21.73 -3.12 -5.95
C THR A 235 -22.07 -4.30 -6.86
N ARG A 236 -22.80 -4.04 -7.95
CA ARG A 236 -23.07 -5.05 -8.98
C ARG A 236 -21.81 -5.37 -9.77
N VAL A 237 -21.32 -6.61 -9.63
CA VAL A 237 -20.09 -7.11 -10.28
C VAL A 237 -20.11 -6.88 -11.80
N ASP A 238 -21.20 -7.24 -12.48
CA ASP A 238 -21.30 -7.14 -13.95
C ASP A 238 -21.17 -5.69 -14.45
N GLU A 239 -21.76 -4.73 -13.72
CA GLU A 239 -21.66 -3.31 -14.07
C GLU A 239 -20.25 -2.78 -13.84
N PHE A 240 -19.62 -3.21 -12.75
CA PHE A 240 -18.28 -2.78 -12.41
C PHE A 240 -17.23 -3.37 -13.36
N GLU A 241 -17.38 -4.63 -13.74
CA GLU A 241 -16.60 -5.30 -14.78
C GLU A 241 -16.65 -4.51 -16.10
N ALA A 242 -17.85 -4.15 -16.57
CA ALA A 242 -18.01 -3.39 -17.81
C ALA A 242 -17.31 -2.03 -17.75
N ALA A 243 -17.34 -1.38 -16.58
CA ALA A 243 -16.66 -0.12 -16.37
C ALA A 243 -15.13 -0.28 -16.40
N ILE A 244 -14.58 -1.25 -15.67
CA ILE A 244 -13.14 -1.58 -15.69
C ILE A 244 -12.68 -1.87 -17.12
N ARG A 245 -13.41 -2.72 -17.86
CA ARG A 245 -13.12 -3.06 -19.26
C ARG A 245 -13.04 -1.81 -20.15
N SER A 246 -13.96 -0.86 -19.97
CA SER A 246 -14.01 0.39 -20.77
C SER A 246 -12.82 1.32 -20.55
N VAL A 247 -12.15 1.21 -19.40
CA VAL A 247 -10.94 1.96 -19.06
C VAL A 247 -9.70 1.24 -19.59
N CYS A 248 -9.66 -0.08 -19.49
CA CYS A 248 -8.44 -0.87 -19.61
C CYS A 248 -8.23 -1.53 -20.98
N GLU A 249 -9.30 -1.86 -21.72
CA GLU A 249 -9.15 -2.42 -23.07
C GLU A 249 -8.44 -1.45 -24.06
N PRO A 250 -8.70 -0.12 -24.04
CA PRO A 250 -8.08 0.80 -25.01
C PRO A 250 -6.57 1.00 -24.87
N ILE A 251 -5.98 0.56 -23.75
CA ILE A 251 -4.57 0.79 -23.38
C ILE A 251 -3.73 -0.49 -23.48
N PHE A 252 -4.37 -1.65 -23.56
CA PHE A 252 -3.70 -2.95 -23.59
C PHE A 252 -2.98 -3.16 -24.92
N ASP A 253 -1.78 -3.77 -24.88
CA ASP A 253 -0.92 -4.06 -26.04
C ASP A 253 -0.49 -2.82 -26.87
N LYS A 254 -0.53 -1.61 -26.28
CA LYS A 254 -0.08 -0.38 -26.94
C LYS A 254 1.26 0.12 -26.40
N PRO A 255 2.12 0.68 -27.26
CA PRO A 255 3.35 1.35 -26.83
C PRO A 255 3.04 2.61 -26.03
N LEU A 256 3.94 3.01 -25.12
CA LEU A 256 3.77 4.19 -24.26
C LEU A 256 3.34 5.46 -25.02
N LYS A 257 3.87 5.70 -26.22
CA LYS A 257 3.53 6.85 -27.08
C LYS A 257 2.05 6.96 -27.48
N GLU A 258 1.31 5.86 -27.40
CA GLU A 258 -0.11 5.79 -27.79
C GLU A 258 -1.05 5.80 -26.56
N VAL A 259 -0.49 5.80 -25.35
CA VAL A 259 -1.24 5.71 -24.09
C VAL A 259 -1.28 7.08 -23.42
N SER A 260 -2.46 7.71 -23.41
CA SER A 260 -2.67 8.98 -22.68
C SER A 260 -3.07 8.71 -21.23
N PHE A 261 -2.12 8.84 -20.29
CA PHE A 261 -2.36 8.61 -18.87
C PHE A 261 -3.38 9.57 -18.27
N GLY A 262 -3.40 10.84 -18.73
CA GLY A 262 -4.41 11.82 -18.31
C GLY A 262 -5.85 11.39 -18.63
N ARG A 263 -6.09 10.80 -19.81
CA ARG A 263 -7.43 10.29 -20.19
C ARG A 263 -7.83 9.07 -19.38
N ILE A 264 -6.87 8.19 -19.07
CA ILE A 264 -7.11 7.02 -18.20
C ILE A 264 -7.53 7.48 -16.82
N LEU A 265 -6.80 8.44 -16.25
CA LEU A 265 -7.07 8.96 -14.91
C LEU A 265 -8.47 9.57 -14.81
N LEU A 266 -8.86 10.39 -15.81
CA LEU A 266 -10.21 10.96 -15.87
C LEU A 266 -11.30 9.86 -15.92
N LYS A 267 -11.08 8.80 -16.70
CA LYS A 267 -12.01 7.67 -16.77
C LYS A 267 -12.06 6.86 -15.46
N LEU A 268 -10.92 6.66 -14.79
CA LEU A 268 -10.85 6.01 -13.48
C LEU A 268 -11.64 6.81 -12.43
N PHE A 269 -11.50 8.14 -12.41
CA PHE A 269 -12.27 9.01 -11.52
C PHE A 269 -13.78 8.96 -11.81
N GLN A 270 -14.18 9.01 -13.08
CA GLN A 270 -15.58 8.88 -13.46
C GLN A 270 -16.17 7.53 -13.04
N THR A 271 -15.40 6.46 -13.22
CA THR A 271 -15.77 5.10 -12.80
C THR A 271 -15.89 5.01 -11.28
N SER A 272 -14.88 5.48 -10.56
CA SER A 272 -14.87 5.52 -9.09
C SER A 272 -16.08 6.29 -8.53
N ARG A 273 -16.41 7.45 -9.11
CA ARG A 273 -17.61 8.22 -8.75
C ARG A 273 -18.91 7.43 -8.97
N ARG A 274 -19.03 6.69 -10.08
CA ARG A 274 -20.22 5.91 -10.43
C ARG A 274 -20.47 4.77 -9.43
N PHE A 275 -19.41 4.14 -8.92
CA PHE A 275 -19.49 2.99 -8.01
C PHE A 275 -19.29 3.35 -6.54
N GLY A 276 -19.27 4.64 -6.18
CA GLY A 276 -19.13 5.07 -4.79
C GLY A 276 -17.79 4.68 -4.14
N ILE A 277 -16.78 4.38 -4.96
CA ILE A 277 -15.43 4.06 -4.48
C ILE A 277 -14.86 5.30 -3.82
N ARG A 278 -14.42 5.18 -2.56
CA ARG A 278 -13.79 6.30 -1.85
C ARG A 278 -12.43 6.58 -2.47
N ILE A 279 -12.36 7.68 -3.21
CA ILE A 279 -11.11 8.20 -3.76
C ILE A 279 -10.25 8.67 -2.58
N GLN A 280 -9.07 8.06 -2.42
CA GLN A 280 -8.09 8.54 -1.46
C GLN A 280 -7.46 9.85 -1.97
N PRO A 281 -7.25 10.86 -1.10
CA PRO A 281 -6.63 12.14 -1.50
C PRO A 281 -5.28 11.98 -2.22
N GLN A 282 -4.54 10.93 -1.86
CA GLN A 282 -3.27 10.53 -2.45
C GLN A 282 -3.36 10.26 -3.98
N LEU A 283 -4.52 9.81 -4.48
CA LEU A 283 -4.73 9.56 -5.92
C LEU A 283 -4.82 10.85 -6.75
N VAL A 284 -5.11 12.00 -6.13
CA VAL A 284 -5.08 13.31 -6.81
C VAL A 284 -3.64 13.81 -6.96
N LEU A 285 -2.78 13.54 -5.97
CA LEU A 285 -1.34 13.89 -6.00
C LEU A 285 -0.56 13.10 -7.06
N LEU A 286 -1.01 11.87 -7.36
CA LEU A 286 -0.46 11.00 -8.41
C LEU A 286 -0.50 11.61 -9.83
N GLN A 287 -1.28 12.67 -10.05
CA GLN A 287 -1.35 13.38 -11.34
C GLN A 287 0.01 13.89 -11.82
N LYS A 288 0.78 14.52 -10.92
CA LYS A 288 2.08 15.10 -11.25
C LYS A 288 3.10 14.00 -11.57
N THR A 289 3.09 12.94 -10.77
CA THR A 289 3.99 11.79 -10.93
C THR A 289 3.70 11.02 -12.21
N LEU A 290 2.43 10.78 -12.54
CA LEU A 290 2.05 10.09 -13.78
C LEU A 290 2.40 10.90 -15.04
N LEU A 291 2.24 12.23 -15.02
CA LEU A 291 2.68 13.10 -16.12
C LEU A 291 4.21 13.09 -16.29
N ASN A 292 4.95 13.10 -15.19
CA ASN A 292 6.42 13.04 -15.22
C ASN A 292 6.94 11.66 -15.66
N ILE A 293 6.28 10.58 -15.26
CA ILE A 293 6.59 9.21 -15.70
C ILE A 293 6.23 9.01 -17.17
N GLU A 294 5.11 9.55 -17.66
CA GLU A 294 4.78 9.56 -19.09
C GLU A 294 5.87 10.29 -19.88
N GLY A 295 6.26 11.49 -19.44
CA GLY A 295 7.35 12.25 -20.05
C GLY A 295 8.69 11.50 -20.07
N LEU A 296 9.11 10.92 -18.95
CA LEU A 296 10.38 10.19 -18.87
C LEU A 296 10.33 8.86 -19.64
N GLY A 297 9.26 8.09 -19.50
CA GLY A 297 9.08 6.81 -20.18
C GLY A 297 9.08 6.96 -21.70
N LEU A 298 8.42 8.00 -22.23
CA LEU A 298 8.45 8.35 -23.65
C LEU A 298 9.83 8.75 -24.14
N GLN A 299 10.62 9.43 -23.30
CA GLN A 299 11.97 9.84 -23.67
C GLN A 299 12.95 8.66 -23.60
N LEU A 300 12.79 7.76 -22.62
CA LEU A 300 13.63 6.57 -22.46
C LEU A 300 13.36 5.54 -23.57
N ASP A 301 12.13 5.05 -23.67
CA ASP A 301 11.75 4.07 -24.70
C ASP A 301 10.26 4.24 -25.09
N PRO A 302 9.97 4.96 -26.18
CA PRO A 302 8.60 5.24 -26.61
C PRO A 302 7.86 4.00 -27.13
N GLU A 303 8.59 2.94 -27.50
CA GLU A 303 8.03 1.67 -27.97
C GLU A 303 7.83 0.66 -26.81
N LEU A 304 8.25 1.01 -25.59
CA LEU A 304 8.13 0.13 -24.43
C LEU A 304 6.67 -0.22 -24.17
N ASP A 305 6.37 -1.50 -24.29
CA ASP A 305 5.13 -2.10 -23.84
C ASP A 305 5.33 -2.52 -22.38
N LEU A 306 4.82 -1.69 -21.46
CA LEU A 306 4.89 -1.96 -20.01
C LEU A 306 4.27 -3.33 -19.68
N TRP A 307 3.25 -3.75 -20.42
CA TRP A 307 2.50 -4.98 -20.15
C TRP A 307 3.29 -6.21 -20.57
N LYS A 308 3.82 -6.24 -21.79
CA LYS A 308 4.66 -7.36 -22.26
C LYS A 308 5.95 -7.50 -21.45
N THR A 309 6.48 -6.39 -20.95
CA THR A 309 7.69 -6.39 -20.13
C THR A 309 7.42 -6.92 -18.72
N ALA A 310 6.29 -6.53 -18.11
CA ALA A 310 5.93 -6.91 -16.74
C ALA A 310 5.41 -8.34 -16.59
N LYS A 311 4.63 -8.83 -17.57
CA LYS A 311 3.89 -10.10 -17.46
C LYS A 311 4.78 -11.31 -17.10
N PRO A 312 5.91 -11.57 -17.78
CA PRO A 312 6.75 -12.73 -17.47
C PRO A 312 7.34 -12.69 -16.06
N TRP A 313 7.60 -11.47 -15.55
CA TRP A 313 8.13 -11.25 -14.22
C TRP A 313 7.09 -11.59 -13.16
N LEU A 314 5.85 -11.10 -13.33
CA LEU A 314 4.75 -11.40 -12.42
C LEU A 314 4.41 -12.90 -12.38
N GLU A 315 4.30 -13.54 -13.53
CA GLU A 315 4.00 -14.98 -13.61
C GLU A 315 5.06 -15.81 -12.86
N ARG A 316 6.34 -15.44 -13.01
CA ARG A 316 7.44 -16.08 -12.30
C ARG A 316 7.33 -15.87 -10.78
N TRP A 317 7.17 -14.62 -10.33
CA TRP A 317 7.04 -14.31 -8.91
C TRP A 317 5.84 -15.04 -8.27
N MET A 318 4.72 -15.15 -8.99
CA MET A 318 3.55 -15.87 -8.52
C MET A 318 3.75 -17.37 -8.38
N SER A 319 4.48 -17.97 -9.31
CA SER A 319 4.88 -19.38 -9.19
C SER A 319 5.72 -19.63 -7.93
N GLU A 320 6.47 -18.62 -7.48
CA GLU A 320 7.33 -18.68 -6.30
C GLU A 320 6.59 -18.43 -4.98
N GLN A 321 5.52 -17.61 -4.99
CA GLN A 321 4.78 -17.23 -3.78
C GLN A 321 3.49 -18.03 -3.57
N ILE A 322 2.71 -18.27 -4.63
CA ILE A 322 1.39 -18.90 -4.57
C ILE A 322 1.43 -20.33 -5.17
N GLY A 323 2.45 -20.64 -5.97
CA GLY A 323 2.66 -21.99 -6.50
C GLY A 323 3.16 -23.01 -5.46
N TRP A 324 3.38 -24.25 -5.91
CA TRP A 324 3.90 -25.36 -5.09
C TRP A 324 5.18 -25.00 -4.31
N ARG A 325 6.04 -24.15 -4.89
CA ARG A 325 7.26 -23.65 -4.21
C ARG A 325 6.94 -22.73 -3.04
N GLY A 326 5.93 -21.87 -3.19
CA GLY A 326 5.43 -20.99 -2.13
C GLY A 326 4.79 -21.77 -0.99
N PHE A 327 4.00 -22.79 -1.32
CA PHE A 327 3.43 -23.72 -0.33
C PHE A 327 4.52 -24.41 0.51
N ILE A 328 5.58 -24.94 -0.13
CA ILE A 328 6.71 -25.56 0.59
C ILE A 328 7.45 -24.53 1.46
N LYS A 329 7.68 -23.31 0.96
CA LYS A 329 8.34 -22.23 1.71
C LYS A 329 7.51 -21.79 2.91
N GLY A 330 6.18 -21.69 2.74
CA GLY A 330 5.22 -21.40 3.80
C GLY A 330 5.22 -22.48 4.88
N LEU A 331 5.16 -23.75 4.48
CA LEU A 331 5.30 -24.90 5.38
C LEU A 331 6.62 -24.84 6.17
N ARG A 332 7.74 -24.53 5.52
CA ARG A 332 9.04 -24.42 6.21
C ARG A 332 9.08 -23.26 7.21
N ARG A 333 8.41 -22.14 6.91
CA ARG A 333 8.34 -20.95 7.79
C ARG A 333 7.46 -21.19 9.00
N GLU A 334 6.35 -21.91 8.82
CA GLU A 334 5.40 -22.28 9.89
C GLU A 334 5.78 -23.59 10.60
N ALA A 335 6.73 -24.38 10.07
CA ALA A 335 7.19 -25.63 10.66
C ALA A 335 7.56 -25.53 12.16
N PRO A 336 8.23 -24.46 12.65
CA PRO A 336 8.51 -24.31 14.08
C PRO A 336 7.24 -24.15 14.93
N ARG A 337 6.22 -23.47 14.41
CA ARG A 337 4.90 -23.34 15.06
C ARG A 337 4.11 -24.64 15.00
N PHE A 338 4.17 -25.37 13.89
CA PHE A 338 3.57 -26.69 13.81
C PHE A 338 4.27 -27.68 14.76
N ALA A 339 5.58 -27.60 14.93
CA ALA A 339 6.32 -28.46 15.86
C ALA A 339 5.91 -28.25 17.33
N THR A 340 5.46 -27.05 17.71
CA THR A 340 4.95 -26.78 19.06
C THR A 340 3.46 -27.13 19.23
N LEU A 341 2.67 -27.06 18.15
CA LEU A 341 1.23 -27.38 18.16
C LEU A 341 0.92 -28.87 17.94
N LEU A 342 1.72 -29.59 17.14
CA LEU A 342 1.54 -31.02 16.85
C LEU A 342 1.47 -31.90 18.10
N PRO A 343 2.34 -31.70 19.12
CA PRO A 343 2.26 -32.48 20.36
C PRO A 343 1.00 -32.21 21.18
N GLN A 344 0.32 -31.06 20.96
CA GLN A 344 -0.88 -30.66 21.68
C GLN A 344 -2.18 -31.15 21.01
N LEU A 345 -2.12 -31.46 19.71
CA LEU A 345 -3.24 -31.97 18.92
C LEU A 345 -3.90 -33.23 19.51
N PRO A 346 -3.17 -34.26 19.96
CA PRO A 346 -3.77 -35.43 20.60
C PRO A 346 -4.53 -35.06 21.87
N ARG A 347 -3.99 -34.11 22.65
CA ARG A 347 -4.59 -33.66 23.92
C ARG A 347 -5.86 -32.85 23.68
N LEU A 348 -5.86 -31.96 22.68
CA LEU A 348 -7.04 -31.18 22.26
C LEU A 348 -8.13 -32.07 21.64
N LEU A 349 -7.76 -33.05 20.81
CA LEU A 349 -8.68 -34.06 20.27
C LEU A 349 -9.25 -34.93 21.39
N HIS A 350 -8.42 -35.40 22.32
CA HIS A 350 -8.88 -36.18 23.46
C HIS A 350 -9.80 -35.37 24.36
N GLN A 351 -9.49 -34.10 24.61
CA GLN A 351 -10.33 -33.21 25.40
C GLN A 351 -11.68 -32.95 24.72
N ARG A 352 -11.72 -32.80 23.38
CA ARG A 352 -12.95 -32.68 22.56
C ARG A 352 -13.76 -33.98 22.46
N LEU A 353 -13.09 -35.13 22.53
CA LEU A 353 -13.73 -36.46 22.48
C LEU A 353 -14.20 -36.92 23.87
N GLN A 354 -13.56 -36.45 24.96
CA GLN A 354 -13.95 -36.73 26.35
C GLN A 354 -14.89 -35.70 26.96
N SER A 355 -15.01 -34.51 26.36
CA SER A 355 -16.11 -33.61 26.69
C SER A 355 -17.38 -34.20 26.09
N GLU A 356 -18.03 -35.07 26.85
CA GLU A 356 -19.34 -35.57 26.48
C GLU A 356 -20.29 -34.38 26.24
N PRO A 357 -21.11 -34.41 25.18
CA PRO A 357 -22.12 -33.36 24.92
C PRO A 357 -23.21 -33.27 26.00
N HIS A 358 -23.14 -34.08 27.06
CA HIS A 358 -24.18 -34.22 28.09
C HIS A 358 -24.22 -33.09 29.13
N GLU A 359 -23.10 -32.44 29.46
CA GLU A 359 -23.06 -31.47 30.57
C GLU A 359 -23.84 -30.17 30.29
N GLN A 360 -23.98 -29.78 29.01
CA GLN A 360 -24.74 -28.58 28.61
C GLN A 360 -26.19 -28.88 28.20
N LEU A 361 -26.50 -30.14 27.83
CA LEU A 361 -27.82 -30.50 27.30
C LEU A 361 -28.84 -30.85 28.41
N GLU A 362 -28.39 -31.44 29.51
CA GLU A 362 -29.27 -31.76 30.66
C GLU A 362 -30.04 -30.56 31.24
N PRO A 363 -29.39 -29.41 31.56
CA PRO A 363 -30.12 -28.27 32.12
C PRO A 363 -31.11 -27.65 31.11
N LEU A 364 -30.81 -27.71 29.82
CA LEU A 364 -31.69 -27.23 28.75
C LEU A 364 -32.91 -28.15 28.56
N LEU A 365 -32.71 -29.47 28.60
CA LEU A 365 -33.82 -30.44 28.53
C LEU A 365 -34.73 -30.36 29.77
N ARG A 366 -34.15 -30.17 30.97
CA ARG A 366 -34.93 -30.00 32.20
C ARG A 366 -35.78 -28.72 32.16
N THR A 367 -35.25 -27.62 31.65
CA THR A 367 -36.00 -26.35 31.52
C THR A 367 -37.12 -26.46 30.47
N MET A 368 -36.87 -27.11 29.33
CA MET A 368 -37.90 -27.37 28.31
C MET A 368 -39.04 -28.26 28.83
N LEU A 369 -38.73 -29.34 29.54
CA LEU A 369 -39.75 -30.22 30.13
C LEU A 369 -40.59 -29.52 31.21
N ALA A 370 -39.98 -28.66 32.01
CA ALA A 370 -40.69 -27.86 33.01
C ALA A 370 -41.66 -26.86 32.36
N GLN A 371 -41.22 -26.16 31.31
CA GLN A 371 -42.08 -25.26 30.54
C GLN A 371 -43.24 -25.99 29.86
N GLN A 372 -42.99 -27.19 29.31
CA GLN A 372 -44.02 -28.01 28.68
C GLN A 372 -45.08 -28.47 29.68
N LYS A 373 -44.69 -28.86 30.90
CA LYS A 373 -45.63 -29.20 31.97
C LYS A 373 -46.49 -28.01 32.38
N GLN A 374 -45.89 -26.82 32.55
CA GLN A 374 -46.64 -25.60 32.85
C GLN A 374 -47.63 -25.25 31.73
N ARG A 375 -47.21 -25.36 30.47
CA ARG A 375 -48.08 -25.10 29.32
C ARG A 375 -49.27 -26.05 29.28
N ASN A 376 -49.05 -27.34 29.50
CA ASN A 376 -50.14 -28.33 29.55
C ASN A 376 -51.09 -28.06 30.72
N LEU A 377 -50.56 -27.64 31.88
CA LEU A 377 -51.39 -27.26 33.02
C LEU A 377 -52.31 -26.08 32.66
N TRP A 378 -51.76 -25.01 32.08
CA TRP A 378 -52.55 -23.86 31.63
C TRP A 378 -53.57 -24.23 30.55
N LEU A 379 -53.21 -25.08 29.59
CA LEU A 379 -54.15 -25.57 28.58
C LEU A 379 -55.31 -26.35 29.21
N SER A 380 -55.04 -27.18 30.22
CA SER A 380 -56.09 -27.90 30.94
C SER A 380 -57.00 -26.98 31.76
N VAL A 381 -56.45 -25.94 32.40
CA VAL A 381 -57.22 -24.92 33.12
C VAL A 381 -58.11 -24.13 32.16
N ILE A 382 -57.58 -23.72 31.00
CA ILE A 382 -58.35 -23.02 29.96
C ILE A 382 -59.47 -23.91 29.42
N ALA A 383 -59.18 -25.19 29.15
CA ALA A 383 -60.19 -26.15 28.70
C ALA A 383 -61.30 -26.35 29.75
N LEU A 384 -60.94 -26.42 31.03
CA LEU A 384 -61.90 -26.56 32.13
C LEU A 384 -62.78 -25.31 32.29
N LEU A 385 -62.19 -24.12 32.18
CA LEU A 385 -62.91 -22.84 32.20
C LEU A 385 -63.87 -22.72 31.01
N LEU A 386 -63.43 -23.10 29.80
CA LEU A 386 -64.27 -23.13 28.60
C LEU A 386 -65.42 -24.14 28.73
N ALA A 387 -65.17 -25.31 29.31
CA ALA A 387 -66.22 -26.28 29.58
C ALA A 387 -67.23 -25.74 30.61
N ALA A 388 -66.75 -25.08 31.68
CA ALA A 388 -67.60 -24.47 32.69
C ALA A 388 -68.45 -23.31 32.12
N THR A 389 -67.91 -22.47 31.25
CA THR A 389 -68.67 -21.40 30.59
C THR A 389 -69.68 -21.95 29.59
N LEU A 390 -69.36 -23.01 28.85
CA LEU A 390 -70.32 -23.70 27.98
C LEU A 390 -71.47 -24.32 28.78
N ILE A 391 -71.18 -24.95 29.91
CA ILE A 391 -72.20 -25.52 30.80
C ILE A 391 -73.07 -24.40 31.39
N LEU A 392 -72.49 -23.29 31.83
CA LEU A 392 -73.22 -22.15 32.36
C LEU A 392 -74.09 -21.48 31.29
N ALA A 393 -73.58 -21.33 30.06
CA ALA A 393 -74.34 -20.80 28.93
C ALA A 393 -75.51 -21.72 28.54
N ALA A 394 -75.29 -23.04 28.55
CA ALA A 394 -76.34 -24.02 28.32
C ALA A 394 -77.42 -23.99 29.43
N TYR A 395 -77.01 -23.81 30.69
CA TYR A 395 -77.92 -23.68 31.83
C TYR A 395 -78.77 -22.39 31.74
N ILE A 396 -78.17 -21.26 31.38
CA ILE A 396 -78.87 -19.98 31.18
C ILE A 396 -79.83 -20.04 29.98
N HIS A 397 -79.57 -20.89 28.98
CA HIS A 397 -80.44 -21.01 27.80
C HIS A 397 -81.65 -21.93 28.03
N PHE A 398 -81.63 -22.77 29.08
CA PHE A 398 -82.69 -23.72 29.42
C PHE A 398 -83.59 -23.29 30.59
N ILE A 399 -83.31 -22.12 31.19
CA ILE A 399 -84.18 -21.40 32.14
C ILE A 399 -84.78 -20.22 31.41
#